data_AF-A0A1M5LGL8-F1
#
_entry.id   AF-A0A1M5LGL8-F1
#
_cell.length_a   1.000
_cell.length_b   1.000
_cell.length_c   1.000
_cell.angle_alpha   90.00
_cell.angle_beta   90.00
_cell.angle_gamma   90.00
#
_symmetry.space_group_name_H-M   'P 1'
#
loop_
_entity.id
_entity.type
_entity.pdbx_description
1 polymer ?
#
loop_
_entity_poly.entity_id
_entity_poly.type
_entity_poly.pdbx_seq_one_letter_code
_entity_poly.pdbx_strand_id
1 'polypeptide(L)'
;MEGRLVISLVLVVTASLSASAQSKRQKVKTIAEIFTPPNGVYLRDSMFIDETEIANVHYLEYLHYVAKDSSESFYLSQLPDSTCWERGFTPADSVSEYVEHYFRYPGYRYFPVVGVSYEQAMNYCTWRGKAILLAIKEDTLHKSFPDLTAYDLELTFRLPTEEEWELAAAAGLDKMTYPYGLVRPTTQRKFSFRVGKKDVCECLEHNHIPYQPSSVIHKMEFKLREKYYFNLTDKPIACPMNSAFDLGYIYDLLPNPLGLYNMIGNAAEMTATRGVAKGGSYRHTLGESNISNKQLYEQSEAWLGFRCIAVVRLKKKS
;
A
#
# COMPACT_ATOMS: atom_id res chain seq x y z
N MET A 1 -30.41 9.55 -17.13
CA MET A 1 -29.76 8.23 -17.06
C MET A 1 -28.54 8.28 -17.97
N GLU A 2 -27.44 8.82 -17.47
CA GLU A 2 -26.23 9.03 -18.26
C GLU A 2 -25.20 7.98 -17.88
N GLY A 3 -24.97 7.03 -18.80
CA GLY A 3 -23.94 6.01 -18.66
C GLY A 3 -22.57 6.62 -18.93
N ARG A 4 -21.71 6.64 -17.91
CA ARG A 4 -20.27 6.90 -18.08
C ARG A 4 -19.64 5.72 -18.81
N LEU A 5 -19.31 5.92 -20.08
CA LEU A 5 -18.56 4.98 -20.90
C LEU A 5 -17.10 4.95 -20.42
N VAL A 6 -16.68 3.87 -19.76
CA VAL A 6 -15.27 3.61 -19.45
C VAL A 6 -14.60 3.11 -20.73
N ILE A 7 -14.03 4.03 -21.51
CA ILE A 7 -13.19 3.67 -22.65
C ILE A 7 -11.79 3.39 -22.13
N SER A 8 -11.43 2.11 -21.98
CA SER A 8 -10.02 1.70 -22.00
C SER A 8 -9.49 2.02 -23.40
N LEU A 9 -8.87 3.18 -23.56
CA LEU A 9 -8.44 3.68 -24.85
C LEU A 9 -7.21 2.91 -25.33
N VAL A 10 -7.44 1.78 -25.99
CA VAL A 10 -6.47 1.25 -26.97
C VAL A 10 -6.63 2.11 -28.22
N LEU A 11 -5.62 2.93 -28.50
CA LEU A 11 -5.58 3.84 -29.64
C LEU A 11 -5.48 3.01 -30.94
N VAL A 12 -6.63 2.62 -31.50
CA VAL A 12 -6.71 1.97 -32.83
C VAL A 12 -6.96 3.06 -33.86
N VAL A 13 -5.92 3.49 -34.55
CA VAL A 13 -6.05 4.31 -35.76
C VAL A 13 -6.48 3.38 -36.90
N THR A 14 -7.73 3.47 -37.33
CA THR A 14 -8.24 2.77 -38.51
C THR A 14 -7.75 3.50 -39.77
N ALA A 15 -6.67 3.01 -40.36
CA ALA A 15 -6.25 3.43 -41.69
C ALA A 15 -7.07 2.65 -42.74
N SER A 16 -7.91 3.35 -43.49
CA SER A 16 -8.49 2.85 -44.73
C SER A 16 -7.37 2.56 -45.73
N LEU A 17 -7.28 1.30 -46.15
CA LEU A 17 -6.24 0.80 -47.06
C LEU A 17 -6.46 1.37 -48.48
N SER A 18 -5.57 2.27 -48.90
CA SER A 18 -5.14 2.39 -50.29
C SER A 18 -3.62 2.41 -50.35
N ALA A 19 -3.07 1.78 -51.37
CA ALA A 19 -1.71 1.26 -51.42
C ALA A 19 -0.60 2.34 -51.46
N SER A 20 0.59 1.93 -50.98
CA SER A 20 1.91 2.57 -51.12
C SER A 20 2.25 3.75 -50.20
N ALA A 21 2.45 3.46 -48.92
CA ALA A 21 3.48 4.11 -48.12
C ALA A 21 3.92 3.13 -47.04
N GLN A 22 5.23 2.88 -46.92
CA GLN A 22 5.81 2.24 -45.75
C GLN A 22 5.58 3.17 -44.55
N SER A 23 4.40 3.05 -43.94
CA SER A 23 4.04 3.73 -42.71
C SER A 23 4.95 3.21 -41.61
N LYS A 24 5.86 4.06 -41.13
CA LYS A 24 6.57 3.83 -39.87
C LYS A 24 5.49 3.60 -38.82
N ARG A 25 5.34 2.34 -38.37
CA ARG A 25 4.42 1.98 -37.30
C ARG A 25 4.85 2.74 -36.04
N GLN A 26 4.19 3.86 -35.76
CA GLN A 26 4.49 4.71 -34.61
C GLN A 26 4.25 3.87 -33.36
N LYS A 27 5.31 3.62 -32.58
CA LYS A 27 5.24 2.76 -31.39
C LYS A 27 4.29 3.44 -30.40
N VAL A 28 3.12 2.83 -30.17
CA VAL A 28 2.14 3.34 -29.19
C VAL A 28 2.79 3.27 -27.81
N LYS A 29 3.04 4.43 -27.21
CA LYS A 29 3.61 4.53 -25.86
C LYS A 29 2.53 4.24 -24.83
N THR A 30 2.88 3.50 -23.78
CA THR A 30 1.97 3.21 -22.68
C THR A 30 1.90 4.39 -21.71
N ILE A 31 0.82 4.51 -20.92
CA ILE A 31 0.69 5.59 -19.93
C ILE A 31 1.79 5.53 -18.86
N ALA A 32 2.26 4.32 -18.50
CA ALA A 32 3.40 4.14 -17.60
C ALA A 32 4.72 4.71 -18.15
N GLU A 33 4.92 4.67 -19.46
CA GLU A 33 6.07 5.30 -20.11
C GLU A 33 5.97 6.83 -20.16
N ILE A 34 4.77 7.39 -20.02
CA ILE A 34 4.51 8.84 -20.10
C ILE A 34 4.68 9.48 -18.72
N PHE A 35 4.05 8.88 -17.71
CA PHE A 35 4.08 9.41 -16.34
C PHE A 35 3.87 8.28 -15.33
N THR A 36 4.77 8.21 -14.35
CA THR A 36 4.61 7.39 -13.16
C THR A 36 4.49 8.35 -11.96
N PRO A 37 3.39 8.32 -11.21
CA PRO A 37 3.26 9.15 -10.02
C PRO A 37 4.36 8.83 -8.99
N PRO A 38 4.84 9.82 -8.21
CA PRO A 38 5.79 9.57 -7.12
C PRO A 38 5.28 8.48 -6.17
N ASN A 39 6.15 7.54 -5.81
CA ASN A 39 5.86 6.31 -5.03
C ASN A 39 4.84 5.35 -5.68
N GLY A 40 4.47 5.54 -6.95
CA GLY A 40 3.48 4.72 -7.65
C GLY A 40 4.10 3.51 -8.36
N VAL A 41 3.56 2.33 -8.09
CA VAL A 41 3.82 1.09 -8.81
C VAL A 41 2.68 0.84 -9.80
N TYR A 42 3.01 0.56 -11.07
CA TYR A 42 2.01 0.27 -12.08
C TYR A 42 1.20 -0.99 -11.74
N LEU A 43 -0.14 -0.88 -11.73
CA LEU A 43 -1.05 -1.97 -11.42
C LEU A 43 -1.71 -2.55 -12.68
N ARG A 44 -2.58 -1.77 -13.33
CA ARG A 44 -3.25 -2.09 -14.61
C ARG A 44 -3.95 -0.86 -15.17
N ASP A 45 -4.30 -0.86 -16.45
CA ASP A 45 -5.24 0.11 -17.06
C ASP A 45 -4.97 1.59 -16.70
N SER A 46 -3.70 1.99 -16.63
CA SER A 46 -3.26 3.36 -16.27
C SER A 46 -3.46 3.72 -14.79
N MET A 47 -3.60 2.70 -13.95
CA MET A 47 -3.65 2.81 -12.50
C MET A 47 -2.31 2.45 -11.89
N PHE A 48 -1.93 3.23 -10.88
CA PHE A 48 -0.73 3.03 -10.08
C PHE A 48 -1.15 2.98 -8.63
N ILE A 49 -0.59 2.06 -7.85
CA ILE A 49 -0.83 1.98 -6.41
C ILE A 49 0.44 2.38 -5.68
N ASP A 50 0.31 3.03 -4.53
CA ASP A 50 1.48 3.37 -3.74
C ASP A 50 2.27 2.13 -3.33
N GLU A 51 3.60 2.24 -3.43
CA GLU A 51 4.58 1.23 -3.03
C GLU A 51 4.45 0.85 -1.55
N THR A 52 4.14 1.83 -0.69
CA THR A 52 4.01 1.67 0.77
C THR A 52 2.72 2.29 1.28
N GLU A 53 2.42 2.11 2.57
CA GLU A 53 1.44 2.96 3.26
C GLU A 53 1.86 4.44 3.21
N ILE A 54 0.90 5.35 3.34
CA ILE A 54 1.21 6.78 3.55
C ILE A 54 1.90 6.93 4.89
N ALA A 55 3.15 7.39 4.89
CA ALA A 55 3.89 7.68 6.11
C ALA A 55 3.51 9.03 6.76
N ASN A 56 3.82 9.16 8.05
CA ASN A 56 3.67 10.41 8.82
C ASN A 56 4.30 11.61 8.12
N VAL A 57 5.49 11.47 7.52
CA VAL A 57 6.17 12.56 6.79
C VAL A 57 5.38 13.06 5.59
N HIS A 58 4.71 12.16 4.86
CA HIS A 58 3.87 12.54 3.73
C HIS A 58 2.63 13.30 4.18
N TYR A 59 2.03 12.89 5.31
CA TYR A 59 0.88 13.58 5.88
C TYR A 59 1.26 14.92 6.53
N LEU A 60 2.47 15.03 7.11
CA LEU A 60 3.01 16.30 7.60
C LEU A 60 3.25 17.31 6.46
N GLU A 61 3.69 16.85 5.30
CA GLU A 61 3.76 17.68 4.10
C GLU A 61 2.37 18.19 3.70
N TYR A 62 1.37 17.31 3.66
CA TYR A 62 -0.02 17.71 3.42
C TYR A 62 -0.48 18.80 4.40
N LEU A 63 -0.30 18.59 5.69
CA LEU A 63 -0.67 19.58 6.72
C LEU A 63 0.10 20.90 6.57
N HIS A 64 1.36 20.87 6.13
CA HIS A 64 2.14 22.06 5.87
C HIS A 64 1.53 22.94 4.77
N TYR A 65 1.02 22.33 3.69
CA TYR A 65 0.37 23.08 2.61
C TYR A 65 -1.04 23.52 3.01
N VAL A 66 -1.81 22.65 3.67
CA VAL A 66 -3.14 22.99 4.20
C VAL A 66 -3.09 24.20 5.13
N ALA A 67 -2.09 24.28 6.01
CA ALA A 67 -1.92 25.42 6.91
C ALA A 67 -1.66 26.75 6.17
N LYS A 68 -1.18 26.70 4.92
CA LYS A 68 -0.85 27.88 4.10
C LYS A 68 -1.99 28.28 3.18
N ASP A 69 -2.70 27.31 2.60
CA ASP A 69 -3.63 27.53 1.49
C ASP A 69 -5.11 27.35 1.87
N SER A 70 -5.40 26.97 3.11
CA SER A 70 -6.75 26.66 3.59
C SER A 70 -7.10 27.42 4.88
N SER A 71 -8.37 27.35 5.31
CA SER A 71 -8.80 27.95 6.58
C SER A 71 -8.21 27.22 7.79
N GLU A 72 -8.04 27.94 8.90
CA GLU A 72 -7.62 27.35 10.18
C GLU A 72 -8.57 26.21 10.61
N SER A 73 -9.87 26.40 10.45
CA SER A 73 -10.87 25.36 10.75
C SER A 73 -10.67 24.09 9.92
N PHE A 74 -10.32 24.23 8.64
CA PHE A 74 -10.02 23.09 7.78
C PHE A 74 -8.72 22.41 8.24
N TYR A 75 -7.65 23.17 8.47
CA TYR A 75 -6.39 22.63 9.01
C TYR A 75 -6.61 21.82 10.29
N LEU A 76 -7.33 22.37 11.28
CA LEU A 76 -7.62 21.68 12.53
C LEU A 76 -8.42 20.38 12.31
N SER A 77 -9.37 20.38 11.38
CA SER A 77 -10.11 19.17 11.00
C SER A 77 -9.28 18.11 10.27
N GLN A 78 -8.08 18.45 9.77
CA GLN A 78 -7.18 17.50 9.12
C GLN A 78 -6.12 16.93 10.07
N LEU A 79 -6.03 17.40 11.32
CA LEU A 79 -5.11 16.84 12.30
C LEU A 79 -5.50 15.39 12.68
N PRO A 80 -4.54 14.44 12.72
CA PRO A 80 -4.82 13.09 13.21
C PRO A 80 -5.27 13.09 14.67
N ASP A 81 -6.23 12.22 14.99
CA ASP A 81 -6.70 11.97 16.35
C ASP A 81 -5.67 11.13 17.13
N SER A 82 -4.89 11.78 17.98
CA SER A 82 -3.91 11.09 18.84
C SER A 82 -4.56 10.26 19.95
N THR A 83 -5.83 10.48 20.30
CA THR A 83 -6.52 9.68 21.33
C THR A 83 -6.80 8.25 20.87
N CYS A 84 -6.63 7.96 19.57
CA CYS A 84 -6.73 6.60 19.05
C CYS A 84 -5.75 5.61 19.70
N TRP A 85 -4.61 6.11 20.24
CA TRP A 85 -3.63 5.32 20.98
C TRP A 85 -4.12 4.89 22.37
N GLU A 86 -5.02 5.66 22.98
CA GLU A 86 -5.63 5.38 24.29
C GLU A 86 -6.74 4.33 24.18
N ARG A 87 -7.48 4.34 23.06
CA ARG A 87 -8.45 3.27 22.72
C ARG A 87 -7.75 1.94 22.41
N GLY A 88 -6.43 1.94 22.46
CA GLY A 88 -5.59 0.86 22.03
C GLY A 88 -5.23 -0.20 23.09
N PHE A 89 -4.85 -1.41 22.67
CA PHE A 89 -3.96 -2.34 23.39
C PHE A 89 -2.51 -1.84 23.42
N THR A 90 -2.31 -0.53 23.44
CA THR A 90 -0.99 0.03 23.70
C THR A 90 -0.70 -0.29 25.18
N PRO A 91 0.44 -0.91 25.52
CA PRO A 91 0.80 -1.12 26.92
C PRO A 91 0.64 0.19 27.67
N ALA A 92 -0.01 0.18 28.84
CA ALA A 92 -0.36 1.41 29.56
C ALA A 92 0.85 2.35 29.75
N ASP A 93 2.04 1.77 29.94
CA ASP A 93 3.30 2.48 30.11
C ASP A 93 3.80 3.19 28.84
N SER A 94 3.32 2.80 27.65
CA SER A 94 3.72 3.37 26.35
C SER A 94 2.63 4.27 25.73
N VAL A 95 1.41 4.28 26.27
CA VAL A 95 0.28 5.08 25.72
C VAL A 95 0.65 6.56 25.62
N SER A 96 1.20 7.13 26.70
CA SER A 96 1.60 8.55 26.72
C SER A 96 2.65 8.86 25.66
N GLU A 97 3.62 7.96 25.43
CA GLU A 97 4.64 8.14 24.41
C GLU A 97 4.02 8.23 23.01
N TYR A 98 3.14 7.27 22.64
CA TYR A 98 2.53 7.27 21.31
C TYR A 98 1.57 8.45 21.10
N VAL A 99 0.75 8.80 22.10
CA VAL A 99 -0.17 9.95 22.05
C VAL A 99 0.60 11.25 21.77
N GLU A 100 1.71 11.45 22.48
CA GLU A 100 2.52 12.67 22.38
C GLU A 100 3.40 12.68 21.12
N HIS A 101 4.09 11.57 20.85
CA HIS A 101 5.24 11.53 19.95
C HIS A 101 4.97 10.90 18.58
N TYR A 102 4.01 9.98 18.43
CA TYR A 102 3.93 9.18 17.19
C TYR A 102 3.84 10.03 15.91
N PHE A 103 2.95 11.02 15.90
CA PHE A 103 2.81 11.88 14.73
C PHE A 103 3.85 13.02 14.65
N ARG A 104 4.49 13.36 15.78
CA ARG A 104 5.25 14.61 15.95
C ARG A 104 6.76 14.41 15.98
N TYR A 105 7.21 13.30 16.52
CA TYR A 105 8.63 13.04 16.73
C TYR A 105 9.31 12.54 15.45
N PRO A 106 10.50 13.07 15.08
CA PRO A 106 11.18 12.70 13.84
C PRO A 106 11.44 11.20 13.66
N GLY A 107 11.60 10.44 14.75
CA GLY A 107 11.81 8.98 14.71
C GLY A 107 10.66 8.22 14.06
N TYR A 108 9.43 8.73 14.13
CA TYR A 108 8.24 8.10 13.57
C TYR A 108 7.86 8.61 12.16
N ARG A 109 8.70 9.45 11.53
CA ARG A 109 8.39 10.07 10.22
C ARG A 109 8.06 9.06 9.12
N TYR A 110 8.67 7.89 9.17
CA TYR A 110 8.48 6.83 8.18
C TYR A 110 7.72 5.63 8.73
N PHE A 111 6.89 5.84 9.74
CA PHE A 111 5.86 4.91 10.17
C PHE A 111 4.55 5.30 9.48
N PRO A 112 3.61 4.36 9.27
CA PRO A 112 2.36 4.66 8.57
C PRO A 112 1.55 5.69 9.36
N VAL A 113 0.90 6.62 8.67
CA VAL A 113 0.00 7.56 9.32
C VAL A 113 -1.24 6.81 9.81
N VAL A 114 -1.58 7.01 11.08
CA VAL A 114 -2.76 6.43 11.74
C VAL A 114 -3.48 7.51 12.56
N GLY A 115 -4.64 7.19 13.11
CA GLY A 115 -5.49 8.19 13.77
C GLY A 115 -6.15 9.15 12.76
N VAL A 116 -6.10 8.83 11.47
CA VAL A 116 -6.80 9.56 10.41
C VAL A 116 -8.18 8.96 10.16
N SER A 117 -9.16 9.81 9.86
CA SER A 117 -10.50 9.36 9.43
C SER A 117 -10.54 9.07 7.93
N TYR A 118 -11.62 8.41 7.49
CA TYR A 118 -11.86 8.16 6.07
C TYR A 118 -11.90 9.47 5.26
N GLU A 119 -12.55 10.50 5.79
CA GLU A 119 -12.64 11.83 5.19
C GLU A 119 -11.27 12.49 5.04
N GLN A 120 -10.44 12.40 6.09
CA GLN A 120 -9.07 12.92 6.06
C GLN A 120 -8.22 12.20 5.01
N ALA A 121 -8.32 10.87 4.91
CA ALA A 121 -7.63 10.08 3.89
C ALA A 121 -8.09 10.47 2.46
N MET A 122 -9.39 10.67 2.24
CA MET A 122 -9.94 11.12 0.96
C MET A 122 -9.50 12.56 0.59
N ASN A 123 -9.46 13.46 1.57
CA ASN A 123 -8.96 14.82 1.39
C ASN A 123 -7.47 14.83 1.04
N TYR A 124 -6.66 13.99 1.73
CA TYR A 124 -5.26 13.79 1.42
C TYR A 124 -5.07 13.30 -0.03
N CYS A 125 -5.84 12.28 -0.45
CA CYS A 125 -5.79 11.78 -1.83
C CYS A 125 -6.07 12.91 -2.84
N THR A 126 -7.14 13.67 -2.61
CA THR A 126 -7.51 14.80 -3.48
C THR A 126 -6.43 15.87 -3.53
N TRP A 127 -5.85 16.23 -2.39
CA TRP A 127 -4.75 17.20 -2.30
C TRP A 127 -3.51 16.70 -3.05
N ARG A 128 -3.10 15.45 -2.84
CA ARG A 128 -1.90 14.87 -3.44
C ARG A 128 -1.97 14.90 -4.97
N GLY A 129 -3.12 14.58 -5.55
CA GLY A 129 -3.33 14.69 -6.99
C GLY A 129 -3.13 16.12 -7.51
N LYS A 130 -3.70 17.11 -6.82
CA LYS A 130 -3.53 18.54 -7.17
C LYS A 130 -2.08 19.00 -7.00
N ALA A 131 -1.44 18.64 -5.89
CA ALA A 131 -0.05 19.01 -5.61
C ALA A 131 0.91 18.47 -6.66
N ILE A 132 0.74 17.20 -7.06
CA ILE A 132 1.55 16.59 -8.12
C ILE A 132 1.27 17.27 -9.46
N LEU A 133 0.01 17.53 -9.81
CA LEU A 133 -0.32 18.21 -11.07
C LEU A 133 0.29 19.61 -11.14
N LEU A 134 0.28 20.37 -10.04
CA LEU A 134 0.94 21.68 -9.96
C LEU A 134 2.48 21.60 -10.06
N ALA A 135 3.07 20.51 -9.55
CA ALA A 135 4.51 20.28 -9.63
C ALA A 135 4.97 19.86 -11.04
N ILE A 136 4.09 19.22 -11.81
CA ILE A 136 4.36 18.85 -13.21
C ILE A 136 4.34 20.13 -14.05
N LYS A 137 5.52 20.58 -14.49
CA LYS A 137 5.63 21.64 -15.49
C LYS A 137 5.16 21.06 -16.83
N GLU A 138 3.99 21.45 -17.33
CA GLU A 138 3.44 21.02 -18.63
C GLU A 138 4.47 21.09 -19.76
N ASP A 139 5.30 22.14 -19.77
CA ASP A 139 6.41 22.31 -20.71
C ASP A 139 7.40 21.14 -20.73
N THR A 140 7.66 20.51 -19.59
CA THR A 140 8.61 19.38 -19.49
C THR A 140 8.00 18.10 -20.04
N LEU A 141 6.70 17.90 -19.82
CA LEU A 141 5.95 16.78 -20.40
C LEU A 141 5.87 16.92 -21.92
N HIS A 142 5.49 18.10 -22.43
CA HIS A 142 5.37 18.34 -23.87
C HIS A 142 6.71 18.36 -24.60
N LYS A 143 7.82 18.77 -23.95
CA LYS A 143 9.17 18.60 -24.51
C LYS A 143 9.57 17.14 -24.66
N SER A 144 9.21 16.30 -23.69
CA SER A 144 9.50 14.87 -23.71
C SER A 144 8.57 14.09 -24.64
N PHE A 145 7.34 14.61 -24.84
CA PHE A 145 6.30 14.01 -25.65
C PHE A 145 5.58 15.06 -26.52
N PRO A 146 6.20 15.50 -27.65
CA PRO A 146 5.63 16.51 -28.54
C PRO A 146 4.27 16.12 -29.13
N ASP A 147 4.06 14.83 -29.38
CA ASP A 147 2.80 14.26 -29.89
C ASP A 147 1.63 14.43 -28.91
N LEU A 148 1.90 14.76 -27.64
CA LEU A 148 0.90 14.96 -26.58
C LEU A 148 0.57 16.43 -26.31
N THR A 149 1.06 17.37 -27.12
CA THR A 149 0.78 18.82 -26.97
C THR A 149 -0.71 19.18 -27.00
N ALA A 150 -1.52 18.37 -27.70
CA ALA A 150 -2.97 18.51 -27.78
C ALA A 150 -3.74 17.88 -26.60
N TYR A 151 -3.05 17.35 -25.58
CA TYR A 151 -3.65 16.64 -24.45
C TYR A 151 -3.20 17.23 -23.12
N ASP A 152 -4.10 17.24 -22.14
CA ASP A 152 -3.85 17.53 -20.74
C ASP A 152 -3.72 16.24 -19.94
N LEU A 153 -2.80 16.23 -18.97
CA LEU A 153 -2.68 15.13 -18.02
C LEU A 153 -3.75 15.28 -16.94
N GLU A 154 -4.62 14.29 -16.82
CA GLU A 154 -5.59 14.19 -15.73
C GLU A 154 -5.11 13.14 -14.74
N LEU A 155 -4.93 13.56 -13.49
CA LEU A 155 -4.38 12.75 -12.41
C LEU A 155 -5.36 12.71 -11.24
N THR A 156 -5.95 11.54 -10.98
CA THR A 156 -6.90 11.33 -9.89
C THR A 156 -6.32 10.39 -8.86
N PHE A 157 -6.14 10.87 -7.63
CA PHE A 157 -5.79 10.04 -6.48
C PHE A 157 -7.02 9.74 -5.63
N ARG A 158 -7.14 8.51 -5.14
CA ARG A 158 -8.22 8.04 -4.27
C ARG A 158 -7.77 6.83 -3.45
N LEU A 159 -8.61 6.37 -2.54
CA LEU A 159 -8.46 5.05 -1.93
C LEU A 159 -8.70 3.95 -2.97
N PRO A 160 -8.01 2.80 -2.87
CA PRO A 160 -8.25 1.65 -3.75
C PRO A 160 -9.61 1.01 -3.47
N THR A 161 -10.28 0.47 -4.49
CA THR A 161 -11.40 -0.45 -4.22
C THR A 161 -10.87 -1.73 -3.57
N GLU A 162 -11.75 -2.52 -2.94
CA GLU A 162 -11.35 -3.80 -2.36
C GLU A 162 -10.71 -4.71 -3.44
N GLU A 163 -11.27 -4.74 -4.64
CA GLU A 163 -10.75 -5.56 -5.74
C GLU A 163 -9.39 -5.06 -6.25
N GLU A 164 -9.19 -3.74 -6.31
CA GLU A 164 -7.91 -3.16 -6.70
C GLU A 164 -6.83 -3.45 -5.66
N TRP A 165 -7.19 -3.34 -4.38
CA TRP A 165 -6.29 -3.66 -3.28
C TRP A 165 -5.91 -5.15 -3.29
N GLU A 166 -6.89 -6.04 -3.46
CA GLU A 166 -6.63 -7.49 -3.53
C GLU A 166 -5.80 -7.88 -4.74
N LEU A 167 -6.05 -7.26 -5.90
CA LEU A 167 -5.24 -7.46 -7.10
C LEU A 167 -3.78 -7.08 -6.85
N ALA A 168 -3.56 -5.92 -6.21
CA ALA A 168 -2.24 -5.43 -5.87
C ALA A 168 -1.54 -6.34 -4.85
N ALA A 169 -2.24 -6.74 -3.79
CA ALA A 169 -1.71 -7.62 -2.74
C ALA A 169 -1.35 -9.00 -3.28
N ALA A 170 -2.21 -9.58 -4.13
CA ALA A 170 -2.00 -10.89 -4.75
C ALA A 170 -0.87 -10.90 -5.77
N ALA A 171 -0.58 -9.78 -6.44
CA ALA A 171 0.52 -9.67 -7.42
C ALA A 171 0.50 -10.77 -8.51
N GLY A 172 -0.70 -11.14 -8.97
CA GLY A 172 -0.90 -12.20 -9.97
C GLY A 172 -0.85 -13.63 -9.42
N LEU A 173 -0.71 -13.81 -8.11
CA LEU A 173 -0.76 -15.11 -7.44
C LEU A 173 -2.21 -15.53 -7.16
N ASP A 174 -2.44 -16.84 -7.18
CA ASP A 174 -3.72 -17.41 -6.74
C ASP A 174 -3.90 -17.21 -5.22
N LYS A 175 -4.97 -16.54 -4.81
CA LYS A 175 -5.24 -16.20 -3.40
C LYS A 175 -5.52 -17.42 -2.52
N MET A 176 -6.02 -18.52 -3.09
CA MET A 176 -6.27 -19.74 -2.32
C MET A 176 -4.95 -20.43 -1.95
N THR A 177 -4.00 -20.44 -2.90
CA THR A 177 -2.67 -21.03 -2.72
C THR A 177 -1.73 -20.10 -1.96
N TYR A 178 -1.82 -18.79 -2.20
CA TYR A 178 -0.97 -17.74 -1.62
C TYR A 178 -1.83 -16.66 -0.94
N PRO A 179 -2.48 -16.96 0.19
CA PRO A 179 -3.42 -16.04 0.87
C PRO A 179 -2.80 -14.75 1.39
N TYR A 180 -1.47 -14.63 1.34
CA TYR A 180 -0.70 -13.45 1.76
C TYR A 180 0.12 -12.83 0.62
N GLY A 181 0.01 -13.32 -0.61
CA GLY A 181 0.73 -12.73 -1.77
C GLY A 181 2.24 -12.92 -1.74
N LEU A 182 2.73 -13.85 -0.91
CA LEU A 182 4.15 -14.13 -0.72
C LEU A 182 4.56 -15.40 -1.44
N VAL A 183 5.62 -15.32 -2.27
CA VAL A 183 6.29 -16.46 -2.91
C VAL A 183 7.72 -16.59 -2.45
N ARG A 184 8.25 -17.83 -2.46
CA ARG A 184 9.66 -18.08 -2.18
C ARG A 184 10.55 -17.44 -3.25
N PRO A 185 11.61 -16.70 -2.86
CA PRO A 185 12.66 -16.30 -3.79
C PRO A 185 13.39 -17.54 -4.34
N THR A 186 13.59 -17.61 -5.65
CA THR A 186 14.26 -18.72 -6.35
C THR A 186 15.77 -18.82 -6.04
N THR A 187 16.41 -17.74 -5.58
CA THR A 187 17.83 -17.73 -5.21
C THR A 187 18.04 -18.06 -3.74
N GLN A 188 18.33 -19.33 -3.43
CA GLN A 188 18.82 -19.76 -2.11
C GLN A 188 20.23 -19.20 -1.86
N ARG A 189 20.38 -18.16 -1.03
CA ARG A 189 21.60 -18.05 -0.22
C ARG A 189 21.43 -18.96 0.99
N LYS A 190 22.25 -20.02 1.06
CA LYS A 190 22.28 -20.96 2.18
C LYS A 190 22.81 -20.25 3.44
N PHE A 191 21.92 -19.81 4.31
CA PHE A 191 22.23 -19.68 5.73
C PHE A 191 21.39 -20.72 6.49
N SER A 192 22.02 -21.49 7.36
CA SER A 192 21.31 -22.49 8.18
C SER A 192 21.44 -22.12 9.66
N PHE A 193 20.31 -21.74 10.26
CA PHE A 193 20.12 -21.76 11.70
C PHE A 193 19.23 -22.97 12.05
N ARG A 194 19.52 -23.73 13.10
CA ARG A 194 18.69 -24.90 13.51
C ARG A 194 17.73 -24.50 14.65
N VAL A 195 16.42 -24.57 14.39
CA VAL A 195 15.34 -24.59 15.42
C VAL A 195 15.08 -26.06 15.72
N GLY A 196 14.80 -26.41 16.98
CA GLY A 196 14.37 -27.76 17.34
C GLY A 196 12.90 -28.01 16.98
N LYS A 197 12.54 -29.25 16.67
CA LYS A 197 11.16 -29.67 16.35
C LYS A 197 10.15 -29.26 17.44
N LYS A 198 10.58 -29.23 18.70
CA LYS A 198 9.77 -28.88 19.87
C LYS A 198 9.31 -27.43 19.85
N ASP A 199 10.24 -26.50 19.57
CA ASP A 199 9.95 -25.05 19.55
C ASP A 199 8.92 -24.69 18.46
N VAL A 200 8.88 -25.45 17.37
CA VAL A 200 7.90 -25.27 16.28
C VAL A 200 6.51 -25.75 16.68
N CYS A 201 6.41 -26.92 17.33
CA CYS A 201 5.13 -27.45 17.80
C CYS A 201 4.49 -26.52 18.84
N GLU A 202 5.26 -26.04 19.82
CA GLU A 202 4.78 -25.10 20.83
C GLU A 202 4.27 -23.79 20.20
N CYS A 203 4.96 -23.27 19.18
CA CYS A 203 4.54 -22.08 18.44
C CYS A 203 3.21 -22.28 17.67
N LEU A 204 3.05 -23.41 16.99
CA LEU A 204 1.84 -23.72 16.20
C LEU A 204 0.62 -23.91 17.10
N GLU A 205 0.79 -24.60 18.24
CA GLU A 205 -0.26 -24.78 19.24
C GLU A 205 -0.69 -23.45 19.84
N HIS A 206 0.26 -22.58 20.17
CA HIS A 206 -0.01 -21.25 20.72
C HIS A 206 -0.78 -20.33 19.75
N ASN A 207 -0.50 -20.42 18.45
CA ASN A 207 -1.16 -19.60 17.43
C ASN A 207 -2.45 -20.22 16.87
N HIS A 208 -2.94 -21.32 17.47
CA HIS A 208 -4.13 -22.04 17.03
C HIS A 208 -4.06 -22.49 15.55
N ILE A 209 -2.86 -22.78 15.05
CA ILE A 209 -2.65 -23.25 13.68
C ILE A 209 -2.78 -24.78 13.67
N PRO A 210 -3.79 -25.37 13.01
CA PRO A 210 -3.98 -26.82 13.01
C PRO A 210 -2.82 -27.53 12.29
N TYR A 211 -2.27 -28.58 12.90
CA TYR A 211 -1.20 -29.41 12.33
C TYR A 211 -1.40 -30.90 12.62
N GLN A 212 -0.81 -31.77 11.79
CA GLN A 212 -0.82 -33.23 11.98
C GLN A 212 0.53 -33.68 12.59
N PRO A 213 0.56 -34.34 13.76
CA PRO A 213 1.82 -34.69 14.45
C PRO A 213 2.67 -35.76 13.73
N SER A 214 2.01 -36.62 12.94
CA SER A 214 2.59 -37.79 12.26
C SER A 214 2.95 -37.55 10.80
N SER A 215 2.43 -36.49 10.18
CA SER A 215 3.03 -36.02 8.95
C SER A 215 4.42 -35.53 9.29
N VAL A 216 5.42 -35.86 8.46
CA VAL A 216 6.63 -35.03 8.39
C VAL A 216 6.10 -33.61 8.35
N ILE A 217 6.31 -32.81 9.41
CA ILE A 217 5.81 -31.43 9.53
C ILE A 217 6.00 -30.86 8.15
N HIS A 218 4.90 -30.75 7.40
CA HIS A 218 4.98 -30.65 5.95
C HIS A 218 5.93 -29.51 5.73
N LYS A 219 7.09 -29.81 5.13
CA LYS A 219 8.21 -28.89 4.98
C LYS A 219 7.59 -27.59 4.54
N MET A 220 7.36 -26.65 5.48
CA MET A 220 6.48 -25.53 5.17
C MET A 220 7.13 -24.87 3.98
N GLU A 221 6.39 -24.79 2.87
CA GLU A 221 6.92 -24.36 1.59
C GLU A 221 7.26 -22.85 1.59
N PHE A 222 7.48 -22.29 2.79
CA PHE A 222 7.83 -20.94 3.12
C PHE A 222 8.45 -20.99 4.52
N LYS A 223 9.66 -20.45 4.63
CA LYS A 223 10.23 -20.15 5.95
C LYS A 223 9.60 -18.82 6.40
N LEU A 224 8.46 -18.91 7.10
CA LEU A 224 8.04 -17.88 8.07
C LEU A 224 9.20 -17.49 9.02
N ARG A 225 10.20 -18.36 9.11
CA ARG A 225 11.43 -18.25 9.86
C ARG A 225 12.53 -17.37 9.25
N GLU A 226 12.52 -17.02 7.97
CA GLU A 226 13.71 -16.39 7.37
C GLU A 226 13.73 -14.88 7.22
N LYS A 227 12.62 -14.14 7.44
CA LYS A 227 12.63 -12.69 7.20
C LYS A 227 11.68 -11.83 8.06
N TYR A 228 11.29 -12.28 9.25
CA TYR A 228 10.54 -11.41 10.18
C TYR A 228 11.38 -10.77 11.29
N TYR A 229 12.68 -11.04 11.34
CA TYR A 229 13.58 -10.37 12.26
C TYR A 229 14.90 -10.17 11.53
N PHE A 230 15.15 -8.98 10.98
CA PHE A 230 16.39 -8.75 10.25
C PHE A 230 17.61 -8.98 11.14
N ASN A 231 18.58 -9.71 10.58
CA ASN A 231 20.01 -9.56 10.78
C ASN A 231 20.46 -8.90 12.10
N LEU A 232 20.30 -9.62 13.21
CA LEU A 232 21.15 -9.47 14.37
C LEU A 232 21.86 -10.80 14.55
N THR A 233 23.15 -10.77 14.25
CA THR A 233 24.12 -11.80 14.59
C THR A 233 23.87 -12.33 16.02
N ASP A 234 23.84 -13.65 16.14
CA ASP A 234 23.96 -14.43 17.39
C ASP A 234 22.84 -14.39 18.46
N LYS A 235 21.55 -14.35 18.09
CA LYS A 235 20.47 -14.59 19.08
C LYS A 235 19.45 -15.68 18.67
N PRO A 236 18.93 -16.45 19.66
CA PRO A 236 17.98 -17.54 19.42
C PRO A 236 16.60 -17.02 18.98
N ILE A 237 15.81 -17.96 18.49
CA ILE A 237 14.52 -17.76 17.82
C ILE A 237 13.53 -17.02 18.72
N ALA A 238 13.09 -15.84 18.27
CA ALA A 238 11.88 -15.23 18.77
C ALA A 238 10.70 -16.02 18.19
N CYS A 239 10.12 -16.90 19.01
CA CYS A 239 8.72 -17.25 18.84
C CYS A 239 7.95 -16.01 19.30
N PRO A 240 7.13 -15.36 18.46
CA PRO A 240 6.26 -14.30 18.93
C PRO A 240 5.19 -14.98 19.80
N MET A 241 5.56 -15.23 21.06
CA MET A 241 4.63 -15.63 22.12
C MET A 241 3.66 -14.49 22.44
N ASN A 242 3.90 -13.30 21.87
CA ASN A 242 2.97 -12.19 21.80
C ASN A 242 2.57 -11.99 20.34
N SER A 243 1.30 -12.28 20.08
CA SER A 243 0.60 -12.39 18.79
C SER A 243 0.35 -11.07 18.05
N ALA A 244 1.21 -10.06 18.22
CA ALA A 244 1.09 -8.77 17.55
C ALA A 244 2.23 -8.64 16.54
N PHE A 245 1.96 -8.28 15.28
CA PHE A 245 3.02 -7.59 14.54
C PHE A 245 3.34 -6.33 15.35
N ASP A 246 4.57 -5.84 15.37
CA ASP A 246 4.83 -4.51 15.90
C ASP A 246 4.55 -3.50 14.77
N LEU A 247 4.03 -2.34 15.13
CA LEU A 247 3.94 -1.24 14.19
C LEU A 247 5.36 -0.79 13.82
N GLY A 248 5.65 -0.73 12.52
CA GLY A 248 7.01 -0.61 12.02
C GLY A 248 7.19 0.41 10.91
N TYR A 249 8.43 0.47 10.42
CA TYR A 249 8.83 1.29 9.28
C TYR A 249 8.10 0.84 8.01
N ILE A 250 7.72 1.79 7.14
CA ILE A 250 6.96 1.51 5.91
C ILE A 250 7.70 0.62 4.87
N TYR A 251 8.99 0.32 5.09
CA TYR A 251 9.76 -0.67 4.30
C TYR A 251 10.35 -1.81 5.16
N ASP A 252 9.83 -2.06 6.36
CA ASP A 252 10.40 -3.04 7.31
C ASP A 252 10.20 -4.51 6.87
N LEU A 253 9.30 -4.78 5.93
CA LEU A 253 9.08 -6.11 5.37
C LEU A 253 9.52 -6.20 3.92
N LEU A 254 9.63 -7.42 3.40
CA LEU A 254 9.87 -7.58 1.96
C LEU A 254 8.67 -7.13 1.15
N PRO A 255 8.91 -6.54 -0.02
CA PRO A 255 7.84 -6.29 -0.96
C PRO A 255 7.31 -7.58 -1.57
N ASN A 256 6.05 -7.56 -2.01
CA ASN A 256 5.47 -8.60 -2.84
C ASN A 256 6.09 -8.57 -4.27
N PRO A 257 5.73 -9.50 -5.17
CA PRO A 257 6.29 -9.53 -6.53
C PRO A 257 6.08 -8.27 -7.38
N LEU A 258 5.13 -7.39 -7.03
CA LEU A 258 4.95 -6.09 -7.69
C LEU A 258 5.87 -5.00 -7.12
N GLY A 259 6.56 -5.25 -6.01
CA GLY A 259 7.33 -4.23 -5.30
C GLY A 259 6.58 -3.56 -4.16
N LEU A 260 5.39 -4.04 -3.77
CA LEU A 260 4.58 -3.41 -2.73
C LEU A 260 4.93 -3.91 -1.33
N TYR A 261 5.24 -2.99 -0.43
CA TYR A 261 5.60 -3.27 0.96
C TYR A 261 4.35 -3.30 1.84
N ASN A 262 4.41 -4.09 2.91
CA ASN A 262 3.40 -4.11 3.98
C ASN A 262 1.95 -4.27 3.49
N MET A 263 1.72 -4.97 2.38
CA MET A 263 0.35 -5.32 1.95
C MET A 263 -0.37 -6.18 3.00
N ILE A 264 0.37 -6.85 3.89
CA ILE A 264 -0.17 -7.67 4.98
C ILE A 264 0.54 -7.25 6.28
N GLY A 265 -0.23 -6.88 7.30
CA GLY A 265 0.27 -6.42 8.59
C GLY A 265 0.60 -4.93 8.61
N ASN A 266 1.43 -4.52 9.59
CA ASN A 266 1.72 -3.11 9.88
C ASN A 266 0.45 -2.30 10.17
N ALA A 267 -0.05 -1.46 9.26
CA ALA A 267 -1.36 -0.83 9.39
C ALA A 267 -2.38 -1.43 8.42
N ALA A 268 -3.60 -1.67 8.89
CA ALA A 268 -4.69 -2.05 8.01
C ALA A 268 -5.04 -0.85 7.13
N GLU A 269 -5.42 -1.09 5.88
CA GLU A 269 -5.52 -0.02 4.90
C GLU A 269 -6.95 0.24 4.49
N MET A 270 -7.41 1.48 4.66
CA MET A 270 -8.73 1.91 4.19
C MET A 270 -8.90 1.66 2.69
N THR A 271 -10.08 1.15 2.33
CA THR A 271 -10.51 1.02 0.93
C THR A 271 -11.49 2.13 0.56
N ALA A 272 -11.87 2.23 -0.71
CA ALA A 272 -12.90 3.16 -1.19
C ALA A 272 -14.31 2.88 -0.60
N THR A 273 -14.50 1.73 0.04
CA THR A 273 -15.71 1.45 0.82
C THR A 273 -15.48 1.94 2.24
N ARG A 274 -16.20 2.99 2.64
CA ARG A 274 -16.15 3.53 4.01
C ARG A 274 -16.38 2.42 5.03
N GLY A 275 -15.54 2.40 6.07
CA GLY A 275 -15.61 1.43 7.15
C GLY A 275 -15.04 0.06 6.80
N VAL A 276 -14.44 -0.10 5.62
CA VAL A 276 -13.75 -1.33 5.21
C VAL A 276 -12.27 -1.06 4.97
N ALA A 277 -11.44 -1.81 5.68
CA ALA A 277 -10.00 -1.89 5.51
C ALA A 277 -9.56 -3.31 5.15
N LYS A 278 -8.33 -3.45 4.67
CA LYS A 278 -7.74 -4.71 4.19
C LYS A 278 -6.31 -4.89 4.73
N GLY A 279 -5.82 -6.13 4.66
CA GLY A 279 -4.43 -6.50 4.95
C GLY A 279 -4.11 -6.76 6.41
N GLY A 280 -5.06 -6.51 7.32
CA GLY A 280 -4.81 -6.59 8.75
C GLY A 280 -3.74 -5.61 9.23
N SER A 281 -3.38 -5.69 10.50
CA SER A 281 -2.46 -4.75 11.13
C SER A 281 -1.67 -5.44 12.23
N TYR A 282 -0.83 -4.67 12.90
CA TYR A 282 -0.14 -5.03 14.12
C TYR A 282 -1.06 -5.54 15.25
N ARG A 283 -2.38 -5.30 15.16
CA ARG A 283 -3.37 -5.83 16.10
C ARG A 283 -4.09 -7.08 15.66
N HIS A 284 -4.10 -7.34 14.36
CA HIS A 284 -4.82 -8.48 13.81
C HIS A 284 -3.88 -9.68 13.78
N THR A 285 -4.44 -10.85 14.04
CA THR A 285 -3.71 -12.10 13.85
C THR A 285 -3.41 -12.29 12.36
N LEU A 286 -2.41 -13.11 12.05
CA LEU A 286 -2.12 -13.48 10.66
C LEU A 286 -3.32 -14.16 9.98
N GLY A 287 -4.12 -14.93 10.72
CA GLY A 287 -5.34 -15.56 10.20
C GLY A 287 -6.41 -14.55 9.77
N GLU A 288 -6.50 -13.43 10.48
CA GLU A 288 -7.41 -12.31 10.18
C GLU A 288 -6.88 -11.43 9.05
N SER A 289 -5.58 -11.47 8.76
CA SER A 289 -4.88 -10.53 7.86
C SER A 289 -4.74 -11.02 6.42
N ASN A 290 -5.38 -12.13 6.02
CA ASN A 290 -5.25 -12.63 4.64
C ASN A 290 -5.82 -11.63 3.61
N ILE A 291 -5.40 -11.75 2.35
CA ILE A 291 -5.78 -10.85 1.26
C ILE A 291 -7.31 -10.69 1.12
N SER A 292 -8.06 -11.78 1.31
CA SER A 292 -9.51 -11.79 1.10
C SER A 292 -10.30 -11.26 2.31
N ASN A 293 -9.70 -11.21 3.49
CA ASN A 293 -10.37 -10.77 4.71
C ASN A 293 -10.59 -9.25 4.71
N LYS A 294 -11.57 -8.81 5.48
CA LYS A 294 -11.90 -7.40 5.70
C LYS A 294 -11.73 -7.06 7.18
N GLN A 295 -11.21 -5.87 7.45
CA GLN A 295 -11.17 -5.26 8.77
C GLN A 295 -12.20 -4.13 8.78
N LEU A 296 -13.22 -4.25 9.64
CA LEU A 296 -14.26 -3.23 9.76
C LEU A 296 -13.83 -2.16 10.77
N TYR A 297 -14.16 -0.90 10.49
CA TYR A 297 -13.92 0.21 11.38
C TYR A 297 -15.05 1.25 11.30
N GLU A 298 -15.27 1.98 12.38
CA GLU A 298 -16.30 3.03 12.45
C GLU A 298 -15.68 4.44 12.49
N GLN A 299 -14.44 4.55 12.96
CA GLN A 299 -13.75 5.81 13.21
C GLN A 299 -12.24 5.67 12.95
N SER A 300 -11.47 6.72 13.25
CA SER A 300 -10.01 6.67 13.22
C SER A 300 -9.46 5.76 14.31
N GLU A 301 -8.48 4.93 13.95
CA GLU A 301 -7.90 3.92 14.84
C GLU A 301 -6.37 3.94 14.77
N ALA A 302 -5.72 3.53 15.86
CA ALA A 302 -4.25 3.48 15.95
C ALA A 302 -3.63 2.39 15.05
N TRP A 303 -4.45 1.48 14.53
CA TRP A 303 -4.05 0.36 13.67
C TRP A 303 -4.45 0.53 12.20
N LEU A 304 -5.12 1.64 11.90
CA LEU A 304 -5.76 1.92 10.62
C LEU A 304 -5.04 3.07 9.93
N GLY A 305 -4.43 2.77 8.78
CA GLY A 305 -3.82 3.72 7.88
C GLY A 305 -4.44 3.60 6.49
N PHE A 306 -3.70 4.04 5.47
CA PHE A 306 -4.14 3.92 4.09
C PHE A 306 -2.97 4.05 3.11
N ARG A 307 -3.22 3.64 1.87
CA ARG A 307 -2.39 3.94 0.70
C ARG A 307 -3.28 4.45 -0.42
N CYS A 308 -2.71 5.16 -1.39
CA CYS A 308 -3.47 5.69 -2.52
C CYS A 308 -3.36 4.79 -3.76
N ILE A 309 -4.39 4.89 -4.60
CA ILE A 309 -4.31 4.55 -6.02
C ILE A 309 -4.43 5.84 -6.84
N ALA A 310 -3.62 5.95 -7.88
CA ALA A 310 -3.60 7.03 -8.84
C ALA A 310 -4.09 6.51 -10.20
N VAL A 311 -5.04 7.20 -10.81
CA VAL A 311 -5.48 6.96 -12.18
C VAL A 311 -4.95 8.09 -13.05
N VAL A 312 -4.16 7.72 -14.06
CA VAL A 312 -3.56 8.67 -15.01
C VAL A 312 -4.31 8.60 -16.32
N ARG A 313 -4.76 9.74 -16.83
CA ARG A 313 -5.49 9.85 -18.11
C ARG A 313 -4.95 11.01 -18.93
N LEU A 314 -5.15 10.93 -20.24
CA LEU A 314 -4.90 12.03 -21.17
C LEU A 314 -6.24 12.53 -21.70
N LYS A 315 -6.54 13.80 -21.47
CA LYS A 315 -7.75 14.46 -21.94
C LYS A 315 -7.39 15.38 -23.10
N LYS A 316 -8.07 15.26 -24.23
CA LYS A 316 -7.82 16.17 -25.37
C LYS A 316 -8.22 17.61 -24.98
N LYS A 317 -7.35 18.58 -25.25
CA LYS A 317 -7.61 20.01 -25.08
C LYS A 317 -8.82 20.39 -25.96
N SER A 318 -9.76 21.13 -25.37
CA SER A 318 -10.94 21.66 -26.05
C SER A 318 -10.59 22.80 -26.99
#